data_AF-W6TGI2-F1
#
_entry.id   AF-W6TGI2-F1
#
_cell.length_a   1.000
_cell.length_b   1.000
_cell.length_c   1.000
_cell.angle_alpha   90.00
_cell.angle_beta   90.00
_cell.angle_gamma   90.00
#
_symmetry.space_group_name_H-M   'P 1'
#
loop_
_entity.id
_entity.type
_entity.pdbx_description
1 polymer ?
#
loop_
_entity_poly.entity_id
_entity_poly.type
_entity_poly.pdbx_seq_one_letter_code
_entity_poly.pdbx_strand_id
1 'polypeptide(L)'
;MKKNILILCITLFLYGCNANKTPSQRMPDSTQITKSQDDLLKPQDLESKSQKHAHITLTTEEKMKFEIFIHALNIFQKDRFAFYKRMKQDISQKVKNLFKKYDEFRSWISDDQHIQEQKELSKAFNYAYNRILYNKLKRSDNDQTTMQYIEGAFYYYLFDQYKDNHHYDGRLYGSTNPGFPTNYVSLFFDHFISKIIKKYDTNEKIFQAIKNELEDKNSEIYAKTLNMLS
;
A
#
# COMPACT_ATOMS: atom_id res chain seq x y z
N MET A 1 16.48 -52.41 -12.59
CA MET A 1 17.05 -51.36 -13.46
C MET A 1 16.75 -50.01 -12.80
N LYS A 2 17.77 -49.23 -12.46
CA LYS A 2 17.74 -48.05 -11.59
C LYS A 2 17.31 -46.79 -12.35
N LYS A 3 16.60 -45.87 -11.69
CA LYS A 3 16.99 -44.44 -11.56
C LYS A 3 16.01 -43.65 -10.66
N ASN A 4 16.42 -43.51 -9.40
CA ASN A 4 16.05 -42.41 -8.50
C ASN A 4 16.95 -41.20 -8.81
N ILE A 5 16.39 -40.00 -9.01
CA ILE A 5 17.04 -38.69 -8.92
C ILE A 5 15.92 -37.71 -8.50
N LEU A 6 15.65 -37.45 -7.22
CA LEU A 6 16.34 -36.54 -6.27
C LEU A 6 16.83 -35.23 -6.93
N ILE A 7 16.01 -34.19 -6.88
CA ILE A 7 16.45 -32.79 -7.06
C ILE A 7 16.14 -32.04 -5.77
N LEU A 8 17.17 -31.94 -4.94
CA LEU A 8 17.26 -31.12 -3.74
C LEU A 8 18.67 -30.51 -3.80
N CYS A 9 18.85 -29.31 -4.35
CA CYS A 9 20.15 -28.59 -4.38
C CYS A 9 20.01 -27.13 -4.88
N ILE A 10 19.28 -26.24 -4.19
CA ILE A 10 19.54 -24.79 -4.30
C ILE A 10 19.48 -24.15 -2.91
N THR A 11 20.39 -24.61 -2.05
CA THR A 11 20.96 -23.82 -0.96
C THR A 11 22.44 -23.67 -1.28
N LEU A 12 22.98 -22.46 -1.11
CA LEU A 12 24.36 -22.00 -1.39
C LEU A 12 24.55 -21.24 -2.72
N PHE A 13 24.00 -20.02 -2.78
CA PHE A 13 24.41 -19.02 -3.77
C PHE A 13 24.80 -17.67 -3.16
N LEU A 14 25.24 -17.64 -1.89
CA LEU A 14 25.71 -16.42 -1.25
C LEU A 14 26.92 -16.71 -0.36
N TYR A 15 28.07 -17.03 -0.95
CA TYR A 15 29.38 -16.70 -0.38
C TYR A 15 30.47 -16.87 -1.45
N GLY A 16 31.17 -15.79 -1.76
CA GLY A 16 32.46 -15.83 -2.45
C GLY A 16 32.52 -15.06 -3.76
N CYS A 17 32.86 -13.76 -3.68
CA CYS A 17 33.74 -13.10 -4.64
C CYS A 17 34.11 -11.71 -4.12
N ASN A 18 35.21 -11.62 -3.37
CA ASN A 18 36.16 -10.51 -3.48
C ASN A 18 37.45 -10.87 -2.73
N ALA A 19 38.28 -11.65 -3.40
CA ALA A 19 39.68 -11.76 -3.09
C ALA A 19 40.43 -11.88 -4.43
N ASN A 20 41.02 -10.78 -4.88
CA ASN A 20 42.19 -10.84 -5.76
C ASN A 20 43.21 -9.81 -5.26
N LYS A 21 44.31 -10.36 -4.74
CA LYS A 21 45.55 -9.68 -4.42
C LYS A 21 46.44 -9.73 -5.67
N THR A 22 47.22 -8.69 -5.90
CA THR A 22 48.52 -8.79 -6.59
C THR A 22 49.57 -8.00 -5.82
N PRO A 23 50.79 -8.54 -5.61
CA PRO A 23 51.87 -7.90 -4.87
C PRO A 23 52.93 -7.28 -5.80
N SER A 24 53.58 -6.19 -5.40
CA SER A 24 54.97 -5.92 -5.83
C SER A 24 55.72 -4.92 -4.95
N GLN A 25 56.90 -5.37 -4.49
CA GLN A 25 58.19 -4.70 -4.27
C GLN A 25 58.41 -3.55 -3.24
N ARG A 26 59.19 -3.92 -2.20
CA ARG A 26 60.31 -3.24 -1.47
C ARG A 26 60.99 -2.07 -2.23
N MET A 27 61.61 -1.02 -1.65
CA MET A 27 62.22 -0.79 -0.32
C MET A 27 62.50 0.73 -0.08
N PRO A 28 63.27 1.19 0.95
CA PRO A 28 62.80 2.04 2.05
C PRO A 28 63.32 3.49 2.03
N ASP A 29 62.90 4.31 2.99
CA ASP A 29 63.82 5.29 3.59
C ASP A 29 63.52 5.54 5.07
N SER A 30 64.62 5.62 5.82
CA SER A 30 64.71 5.85 7.26
C SER A 30 64.11 7.21 7.66
N THR A 31 63.52 7.32 8.85
CA THR A 31 64.24 7.98 9.95
C THR A 31 63.64 7.64 11.31
N GLN A 32 64.54 7.29 12.21
CA GLN A 32 64.39 7.11 13.64
C GLN A 32 64.30 8.50 14.31
N ILE A 33 63.47 8.69 15.36
CA ILE A 33 63.78 9.43 16.60
C ILE A 33 62.68 9.13 17.67
N THR A 34 63.06 8.25 18.59
CA THR A 34 63.06 8.33 20.07
C THR A 34 61.89 8.94 20.89
N LYS A 35 61.22 8.01 21.63
CA LYS A 35 60.73 8.01 23.04
C LYS A 35 60.02 9.24 23.66
N SER A 36 58.86 8.97 24.28
CA SER A 36 58.68 9.18 25.73
C SER A 36 57.60 8.24 26.31
N GLN A 37 57.76 7.93 27.59
CA GLN A 37 57.07 6.96 28.43
C GLN A 37 55.76 7.47 29.02
N ASP A 38 54.90 6.51 29.37
CA ASP A 38 53.91 6.50 30.45
C ASP A 38 52.90 7.66 30.54
N ASP A 39 51.64 7.36 30.21
CA ASP A 39 50.56 7.67 31.16
C ASP A 39 49.29 6.83 30.91
N LEU A 40 48.85 6.21 32.00
CA LEU A 40 47.48 5.91 32.42
C LEU A 40 46.34 5.96 31.39
N LEU A 41 45.69 4.80 31.19
CA LEU A 41 44.24 4.52 31.39
C LEU A 41 43.79 3.41 30.42
N LYS A 42 43.41 2.25 30.98
CA LYS A 42 42.52 1.31 30.29
C LYS A 42 41.10 1.88 30.31
N PRO A 43 40.41 2.01 29.17
CA PRO A 43 38.96 2.03 29.16
C PRO A 43 38.47 0.59 29.01
N GLN A 44 37.86 0.10 30.07
CA GLN A 44 36.87 -0.96 30.01
C GLN A 44 35.63 -0.36 29.31
N ASP A 45 34.98 -1.19 28.48
CA ASP A 45 33.65 -1.00 27.86
C ASP A 45 33.47 0.12 26.82
N LEU A 46 33.28 -0.28 25.55
CA LEU A 46 32.24 0.24 24.66
C LEU A 46 32.39 -0.38 23.26
N GLU A 47 31.55 -1.37 22.96
CA GLU A 47 30.78 -1.48 21.70
C GLU A 47 30.11 -2.86 21.63
N SER A 48 29.24 -3.14 22.60
CA SER A 48 28.05 -3.94 22.27
C SER A 48 27.22 -3.09 21.33
N LYS A 49 27.39 -3.27 20.02
CA LYS A 49 26.44 -2.81 19.00
C LYS A 49 25.16 -3.62 19.18
N SER A 50 24.39 -3.27 20.20
CA SER A 50 22.95 -3.44 20.18
C SER A 50 22.47 -2.63 18.97
N GLN A 51 22.32 -3.30 17.82
CA GLN A 51 21.41 -2.84 16.79
C GLN A 51 20.07 -2.64 17.47
N LYS A 52 19.77 -1.40 17.86
CA LYS A 52 18.40 -0.98 18.15
C LYS A 52 17.64 -1.32 16.89
N HIS A 53 16.86 -2.39 16.93
CA HIS A 53 15.85 -2.67 15.91
C HIS A 53 15.03 -1.38 15.81
N ALA A 54 15.24 -0.62 14.74
CA ALA A 54 14.47 0.58 14.51
C ALA A 54 13.01 0.12 14.47
N HIS A 55 12.22 0.54 15.45
CA HIS A 55 10.81 0.25 15.48
C HIS A 55 10.23 0.76 14.17
N ILE A 56 9.68 -0.13 13.35
CA ILE A 56 9.09 0.27 12.08
C ILE A 56 7.90 1.15 12.43
N THR A 57 7.89 2.36 11.91
CA THR A 57 6.79 3.31 12.03
C THR A 57 6.45 3.88 10.66
N LEU A 58 5.20 4.32 10.53
CA LEU A 58 4.74 5.09 9.38
C LEU A 58 5.12 6.55 9.55
N THR A 59 5.61 7.16 8.48
CA THR A 59 5.65 8.62 8.40
C THR A 59 4.23 9.19 8.33
N THR A 60 4.06 10.49 8.62
CA THR A 60 2.75 11.16 8.52
C THR A 60 2.11 11.00 7.14
N GLU A 61 2.90 11.14 6.07
CA GLU A 61 2.42 10.96 4.70
C GLU A 61 2.03 9.50 4.42
N GLU A 62 2.82 8.54 4.91
CA GLU A 62 2.51 7.13 4.73
C GLU A 62 1.20 6.75 5.45
N LYS A 63 1.03 7.22 6.70
CA LYS A 63 -0.18 7.01 7.49
C LYS A 63 -1.40 7.61 6.80
N MET A 64 -1.32 8.86 6.36
CA MET A 64 -2.42 9.53 5.66
C MET A 64 -2.85 8.75 4.40
N LYS A 65 -1.91 8.31 3.55
CA LYS A 65 -2.25 7.55 2.33
C LYS A 65 -2.89 6.20 2.64
N PHE A 66 -2.37 5.50 3.64
CA PHE A 66 -2.94 4.24 4.10
C PHE A 66 -4.38 4.46 4.62
N GLU A 67 -4.59 5.46 5.48
CA GLU A 67 -5.91 5.82 6.00
C GLU A 67 -6.88 6.20 4.87
N ILE A 68 -6.44 6.96 3.87
CA ILE A 68 -7.26 7.32 2.70
C ILE A 68 -7.68 6.07 1.92
N PHE A 69 -6.77 5.14 1.69
CA PHE A 69 -7.08 3.90 0.98
C PHE A 69 -8.11 3.07 1.74
N ILE A 70 -7.90 2.83 3.04
CA ILE A 70 -8.83 2.08 3.89
C ILE A 70 -10.18 2.80 4.00
N HIS A 71 -10.17 4.13 4.14
CA HIS A 71 -11.37 4.95 4.16
C HIS A 71 -12.21 4.76 2.90
N ALA A 72 -11.60 4.82 1.72
CA ALA A 72 -12.30 4.63 0.46
C ALA A 72 -13.01 3.26 0.36
N LEU A 73 -12.34 2.20 0.81
CA LEU A 73 -12.94 0.86 0.86
C LEU A 73 -14.11 0.78 1.86
N ASN A 74 -14.00 1.46 3.01
CA ASN A 74 -15.09 1.56 4.00
C ASN A 74 -16.30 2.29 3.41
N ILE A 75 -16.06 3.40 2.70
CA ILE A 75 -17.14 4.16 2.07
C ILE A 75 -17.84 3.32 1.01
N PHE A 76 -17.11 2.56 0.19
CA PHE A 76 -17.73 1.61 -0.75
C PHE A 76 -18.67 0.64 -0.02
N GLN A 77 -18.20 0.00 1.06
CA GLN A 77 -19.03 -0.93 1.83
C GLN A 77 -20.32 -0.25 2.33
N LYS A 78 -20.21 0.96 2.90
CA LYS A 78 -21.35 1.76 3.38
C LYS A 78 -22.30 2.17 2.25
N ASP A 79 -21.77 2.60 1.10
CA ASP A 79 -22.55 2.95 -0.09
C ASP A 79 -23.39 1.77 -0.57
N ARG A 80 -22.81 0.57 -0.58
CA ARG A 80 -23.53 -0.65 -0.94
C ARG A 80 -24.65 -0.98 0.06
N PHE A 81 -24.43 -0.83 1.36
CA PHE A 81 -25.48 -0.98 2.36
C PHE A 81 -26.61 0.04 2.16
N ALA A 82 -26.26 1.31 1.92
CA ALA A 82 -27.21 2.38 1.64
C ALA A 82 -28.03 2.11 0.36
N PHE A 83 -27.39 1.59 -0.69
CA PHE A 83 -28.06 1.16 -1.92
C PHE A 83 -29.15 0.13 -1.62
N TYR A 84 -28.83 -0.97 -0.94
CA TYR A 84 -29.81 -2.02 -0.64
C TYR A 84 -30.97 -1.51 0.21
N LYS A 85 -30.67 -0.69 1.23
CA LYS A 85 -31.68 -0.04 2.08
C LYS A 85 -32.62 0.84 1.26
N ARG A 86 -32.07 1.69 0.37
CA ARG A 86 -32.86 2.59 -0.49
C ARG A 86 -33.72 1.81 -1.48
N MET A 87 -33.17 0.76 -2.08
CA MET A 87 -33.89 -0.09 -3.03
C MET A 87 -34.89 -1.03 -2.37
N LYS A 88 -34.99 -1.03 -1.02
CA LYS A 88 -35.80 -1.97 -0.23
C LYS A 88 -35.52 -3.43 -0.61
N GLN A 89 -34.24 -3.74 -0.86
CA GLN A 89 -33.77 -5.06 -1.26
C GLN A 89 -33.04 -5.72 -0.12
N ASP A 90 -33.31 -7.02 0.06
CA ASP A 90 -32.55 -7.83 1.01
C ASP A 90 -31.12 -8.03 0.52
N ILE A 91 -30.19 -7.94 1.47
CA ILE A 91 -28.79 -8.18 1.21
C ILE A 91 -28.56 -9.68 1.14
N SER A 92 -28.21 -10.17 -0.05
CA SER A 92 -27.88 -11.58 -0.26
C SER A 92 -26.77 -12.06 0.68
N GLN A 93 -26.81 -13.35 1.04
CA GLN A 93 -25.78 -13.95 1.88
C GLN A 93 -24.38 -13.82 1.27
N LYS A 94 -24.27 -13.86 -0.06
CA LYS A 94 -23.00 -13.67 -0.79
C LYS A 94 -22.39 -12.29 -0.52
N VAL A 95 -23.21 -11.25 -0.49
CA VAL A 95 -22.76 -9.88 -0.19
C VAL A 95 -22.40 -9.74 1.29
N LYS A 96 -23.21 -10.29 2.19
CA LYS A 96 -22.89 -10.33 3.63
C LYS A 96 -21.55 -11.00 3.90
N ASN A 97 -21.30 -12.16 3.28
CA ASN A 97 -20.03 -12.88 3.41
C ASN A 97 -18.85 -12.09 2.84
N LEU A 98 -19.03 -11.42 1.70
CA LEU A 98 -17.99 -10.56 1.11
C LEU A 98 -17.61 -9.41 2.06
N PHE A 99 -18.60 -8.74 2.64
CA PHE A 99 -18.35 -7.63 3.56
C PHE A 99 -17.78 -8.09 4.89
N LYS A 100 -18.20 -9.23 5.42
CA LYS A 100 -17.55 -9.86 6.57
C LYS A 100 -16.06 -10.13 6.30
N LYS A 101 -15.74 -10.68 5.12
CA LYS A 101 -14.35 -10.94 4.71
C LYS A 101 -13.53 -9.66 4.57
N TYR A 102 -14.14 -8.58 4.06
CA TYR A 102 -13.51 -7.27 4.07
C TYR A 102 -13.27 -6.75 5.50
N ASP A 103 -14.23 -6.89 6.41
CA ASP A 103 -14.05 -6.48 7.81
C ASP A 103 -12.93 -7.25 8.50
N GLU A 104 -12.83 -8.56 8.27
CA GLU A 104 -11.72 -9.40 8.77
C GLU A 104 -10.36 -8.94 8.23
N PHE A 105 -10.27 -8.65 6.93
CA PHE A 105 -9.05 -8.11 6.32
C PHE A 105 -8.71 -6.71 6.87
N ARG A 106 -9.70 -5.83 6.98
CA ARG A 106 -9.53 -4.46 7.50
C ARG A 106 -9.02 -4.46 8.94
N SER A 107 -9.63 -5.27 9.81
CA SER A 107 -9.19 -5.42 11.19
C SER A 107 -7.76 -5.93 11.27
N TRP A 108 -7.40 -6.90 10.43
CA TRP A 108 -6.03 -7.45 10.37
C TRP A 108 -5.01 -6.41 9.89
N ILE A 109 -5.25 -5.73 8.76
CA ILE A 109 -4.27 -4.79 8.21
C ILE A 109 -4.13 -3.51 9.05
N SER A 110 -5.15 -3.15 9.84
CA SER A 110 -5.10 -2.01 10.75
C SER A 110 -4.45 -2.31 12.10
N ASP A 111 -4.10 -3.56 12.40
CA ASP A 111 -3.37 -3.92 13.62
C ASP A 111 -1.91 -3.44 13.54
N ASP A 112 -1.37 -2.95 14.66
CA ASP A 112 0.00 -2.43 14.75
C ASP A 112 1.07 -3.51 14.48
N GLN A 113 0.74 -4.79 14.64
CA GLN A 113 1.60 -5.92 14.24
C GLN A 113 1.87 -5.96 12.73
N HIS A 114 1.01 -5.32 11.93
CA HIS A 114 1.09 -5.29 10.47
C HIS A 114 1.55 -3.93 9.93
N ILE A 115 2.28 -3.14 10.73
CA ILE A 115 2.75 -1.80 10.33
C ILE A 115 3.62 -1.79 9.08
N GLN A 116 4.35 -2.89 8.81
CA GLN A 116 5.14 -3.04 7.59
C GLN A 116 4.24 -3.20 6.36
N GLU A 117 3.18 -3.99 6.45
CA GLU A 117 2.18 -4.16 5.40
C GLU A 117 1.40 -2.86 5.17
N GLN A 118 1.05 -2.12 6.22
CA GLN A 118 0.47 -0.77 6.09
C GLN A 118 1.40 0.15 5.30
N LYS A 119 2.71 0.12 5.59
CA LYS A 119 3.73 0.91 4.90
C LYS A 119 3.85 0.52 3.43
N GLU A 120 3.82 -0.77 3.14
CA GLU A 120 3.87 -1.28 1.77
C GLU A 120 2.63 -0.90 0.96
N LEU A 121 1.43 -1.02 1.53
CA LEU A 121 0.21 -0.56 0.87
C LEU A 121 0.23 0.95 0.63
N SER A 122 0.72 1.73 1.59
CA SER A 122 0.87 3.17 1.44
C SER A 122 1.78 3.55 0.25
N LYS A 123 2.91 2.85 0.12
CA LYS A 123 3.84 3.02 -0.99
C LYS A 123 3.24 2.58 -2.32
N ALA A 124 2.55 1.43 -2.35
CA ALA A 124 1.88 0.93 -3.54
C ALA A 124 0.77 1.89 -4.01
N PHE A 125 -0.02 2.43 -3.08
CA PHE A 125 -1.09 3.39 -3.36
C PHE A 125 -0.59 4.78 -3.81
N ASN A 126 0.70 5.08 -3.64
CA ASN A 126 1.28 6.38 -3.94
C ASN A 126 0.98 6.88 -5.36
N TYR A 127 0.98 5.99 -6.36
CA TYR A 127 0.69 6.37 -7.73
C TYR A 127 -0.77 6.82 -7.90
N ALA A 128 -1.74 5.98 -7.51
CA ALA A 128 -3.16 6.33 -7.54
C ALA A 128 -3.45 7.63 -6.77
N TYR A 129 -2.89 7.77 -5.57
CA TYR A 129 -3.04 8.96 -4.75
C TYR A 129 -2.50 10.22 -5.42
N ASN A 130 -1.18 10.28 -5.68
CA ASN A 130 -0.51 11.51 -6.10
C ASN A 130 -0.82 11.85 -7.56
N ARG A 131 -0.81 10.84 -8.45
CA ARG A 131 -0.90 11.12 -9.89
C ARG A 131 -2.33 11.38 -10.34
N ILE A 132 -3.31 10.79 -9.66
CA ILE A 132 -4.67 10.77 -10.17
C ILE A 132 -5.61 11.48 -9.22
N LEU A 133 -5.82 10.98 -8.00
CA LEU A 133 -6.82 11.52 -7.09
C LEU A 133 -6.48 12.96 -6.65
N TYR A 134 -5.25 13.17 -6.16
CA TYR A 134 -4.80 14.49 -5.70
C TYR A 134 -4.70 15.51 -6.85
N ASN A 135 -4.12 15.11 -7.98
CA ASN A 135 -3.97 16.01 -9.14
C ASN A 135 -5.33 16.39 -9.75
N LYS A 136 -6.28 15.45 -9.86
CA LYS A 136 -7.62 15.74 -10.37
C LYS A 136 -8.33 16.78 -9.51
N LEU A 137 -8.26 16.59 -8.19
CA LEU A 137 -8.79 17.52 -7.22
C LEU A 137 -8.15 18.92 -7.36
N LYS A 138 -6.81 18.98 -7.44
CA LYS A 138 -6.08 20.24 -7.61
C LYS A 138 -6.38 20.99 -8.91
N ARG A 139 -6.66 20.27 -10.00
CA ARG A 139 -7.06 20.89 -11.28
C ARG A 139 -8.50 21.42 -11.28
N SER A 140 -9.31 21.02 -10.31
CA SER A 140 -10.73 21.36 -10.27
C SER A 140 -11.02 22.59 -9.38
N ASP A 141 -9.98 23.31 -8.92
CA ASP A 141 -10.07 24.43 -7.96
C ASP A 141 -11.06 24.18 -6.81
N ASN A 142 -10.95 22.98 -6.24
CA ASN A 142 -11.88 22.49 -5.22
C ASN A 142 -11.15 22.39 -3.87
N ASP A 143 -11.75 23.00 -2.85
CA ASP A 143 -11.21 23.10 -1.48
C ASP A 143 -11.38 21.82 -0.65
N GLN A 144 -11.98 20.77 -1.23
CA GLN A 144 -12.10 19.47 -0.58
C GLN A 144 -10.73 18.87 -0.25
N THR A 145 -10.67 18.12 0.84
CA THR A 145 -9.58 17.16 1.09
C THR A 145 -9.71 15.96 0.15
N THR A 146 -8.63 15.20 -0.06
CA THR A 146 -8.69 13.97 -0.87
C THR A 146 -9.70 12.96 -0.31
N MET A 147 -9.88 12.88 1.02
CA MET A 147 -10.92 12.04 1.63
C MET A 147 -12.32 12.50 1.23
N GLN A 148 -12.62 13.79 1.36
CA GLN A 148 -13.93 14.35 0.99
C GLN A 148 -14.21 14.22 -0.51
N TYR A 149 -13.18 14.39 -1.34
CA TYR A 149 -13.28 14.13 -2.78
C TYR A 149 -13.66 12.67 -3.05
N ILE A 150 -12.99 11.70 -2.40
CA ILE A 150 -13.34 10.28 -2.57
C ILE A 150 -14.76 10.00 -2.06
N GLU A 151 -15.15 10.54 -0.90
CA GLU A 151 -16.52 10.40 -0.35
C GLU A 151 -17.57 10.91 -1.34
N GLY A 152 -17.29 12.05 -1.98
CA GLY A 152 -18.14 12.66 -3.00
C GLY A 152 -18.38 11.76 -4.22
N ALA A 153 -17.59 10.70 -4.41
CA ALA A 153 -17.80 9.71 -5.46
C ALA A 153 -18.86 8.65 -5.11
N PHE A 154 -19.43 8.58 -3.91
CA PHE A 154 -20.34 7.50 -3.51
C PHE A 154 -21.76 8.00 -3.27
N TYR A 155 -22.59 7.96 -4.33
CA TYR A 155 -23.92 8.57 -4.35
C TYR A 155 -24.85 8.09 -3.23
N TYR A 156 -24.96 6.78 -2.98
CA TYR A 156 -25.89 6.25 -1.98
C TYR A 156 -25.40 6.53 -0.58
N TYR A 157 -24.08 6.52 -0.36
CA TYR A 157 -23.46 6.97 0.88
C TYR A 157 -23.78 8.45 1.15
N LEU A 158 -23.56 9.35 0.19
CA LEU A 158 -23.86 10.77 0.36
C LEU A 158 -25.33 11.00 0.67
N PHE A 159 -26.22 10.29 -0.02
CA PHE A 159 -27.65 10.40 0.23
C PHE A 159 -28.02 9.95 1.66
N ASP A 160 -27.52 8.80 2.11
CA ASP A 160 -27.86 8.26 3.43
C ASP A 160 -27.26 9.13 4.56
N GLN A 161 -26.04 9.65 4.38
CA GLN A 161 -25.38 10.50 5.39
C GLN A 161 -25.90 11.93 5.42
N TYR A 162 -26.08 12.56 4.26
CA TYR A 162 -26.36 14.01 4.15
C TYR A 162 -27.79 14.33 3.70
N LYS A 163 -28.65 13.34 3.46
CA LYS A 163 -30.08 13.52 3.15
C LYS A 163 -30.34 14.56 2.05
N ASP A 164 -29.70 14.41 0.89
CA ASP A 164 -29.73 15.31 -0.27
C ASP A 164 -28.97 16.64 -0.15
N ASN A 165 -28.37 16.97 1.00
CA ASN A 165 -27.58 18.21 1.14
C ASN A 165 -26.19 18.16 0.47
N HIS A 166 -25.81 17.03 -0.12
CA HIS A 166 -24.60 16.87 -0.91
C HIS A 166 -24.96 16.24 -2.25
N HIS A 167 -24.63 16.93 -3.34
CA HIS A 167 -24.90 16.47 -4.70
C HIS A 167 -23.67 15.83 -5.32
N TYR A 168 -23.84 14.61 -5.82
CA TYR A 168 -22.84 13.96 -6.67
C TYR A 168 -22.63 14.79 -7.95
N ASP A 169 -21.39 15.20 -8.22
CA ASP A 169 -21.01 15.85 -9.49
C ASP A 169 -20.26 14.86 -10.38
N GLY A 170 -20.94 14.34 -11.40
CA GLY A 170 -20.37 13.41 -12.37
C GLY A 170 -19.12 13.93 -13.09
N ARG A 171 -18.95 15.26 -13.23
CA ARG A 171 -17.78 15.87 -13.90
C ARG A 171 -16.49 15.67 -13.11
N LEU A 172 -16.58 15.55 -11.79
CA LEU A 172 -15.43 15.32 -10.91
C LEU A 172 -14.98 13.86 -10.97
N TYR A 173 -15.92 12.93 -11.11
CA TYR A 173 -15.69 11.51 -10.88
C TYR A 173 -15.73 10.64 -12.14
N GLY A 174 -16.04 11.21 -13.31
CA GLY A 174 -15.85 10.55 -14.60
C GLY A 174 -16.64 11.17 -15.75
N SER A 175 -17.18 10.34 -16.64
CA SER A 175 -17.86 10.82 -17.85
C SER A 175 -19.29 11.23 -17.56
N THR A 176 -19.73 12.37 -18.10
CA THR A 176 -21.13 12.85 -18.04
C THR A 176 -21.96 12.44 -19.25
N ASN A 177 -21.57 11.41 -20.00
CA ASN A 177 -22.36 10.95 -21.15
C ASN A 177 -23.79 10.58 -20.71
N PRO A 178 -24.82 11.01 -21.46
CA PRO A 178 -26.21 10.77 -21.09
C PRO A 178 -26.51 9.26 -21.12
N GLY A 179 -26.92 8.71 -19.98
CA GLY A 179 -27.32 7.31 -19.82
C GLY A 179 -26.86 6.73 -18.47
N PHE A 180 -25.55 6.75 -18.22
CA PHE A 180 -24.94 6.35 -16.93
C PHE A 180 -23.58 7.04 -16.80
N PRO A 181 -23.42 8.04 -15.90
CA PRO A 181 -22.10 8.61 -15.68
C PRO A 181 -21.19 7.53 -15.10
N THR A 182 -20.12 7.18 -15.83
CA THR A 182 -19.14 6.20 -15.36
C THR A 182 -18.33 6.85 -14.26
N ASN A 183 -18.51 6.37 -13.02
CA ASN A 183 -17.78 6.85 -11.87
C ASN A 183 -16.47 6.08 -11.69
N TYR A 184 -15.38 6.61 -12.25
CA TYR A 184 -14.08 5.94 -12.25
C TYR A 184 -13.47 5.83 -10.85
N VAL A 185 -13.75 6.79 -9.95
CA VAL A 185 -13.26 6.72 -8.56
C VAL A 185 -13.93 5.56 -7.82
N SER A 186 -15.26 5.47 -7.87
CA SER A 186 -16.00 4.39 -7.22
C SER A 186 -15.63 3.01 -7.82
N LEU A 187 -15.51 2.91 -9.14
CA LEU A 187 -15.11 1.67 -9.82
C LEU A 187 -13.71 1.20 -9.43
N PHE A 188 -12.76 2.13 -9.25
CA PHE A 188 -11.43 1.80 -8.78
C PHE A 188 -11.46 1.11 -7.42
N PHE A 189 -12.22 1.66 -6.46
CA PHE A 189 -12.31 1.07 -5.12
C PHE A 189 -13.20 -0.18 -5.06
N ASP A 190 -14.27 -0.24 -5.87
CA ASP A 190 -15.08 -1.45 -6.04
C ASP A 190 -14.23 -2.66 -6.45
N HIS A 191 -13.26 -2.46 -7.34
CA HIS A 191 -12.38 -3.53 -7.80
C HIS A 191 -11.70 -4.28 -6.64
N PHE A 192 -11.14 -3.57 -5.67
CA PHE A 192 -10.43 -4.21 -4.56
C PHE A 192 -11.35 -5.08 -3.70
N ILE A 193 -12.59 -4.66 -3.45
CA ILE A 193 -13.54 -5.47 -2.68
C ILE A 193 -14.15 -6.57 -3.55
N SER A 194 -14.77 -6.21 -4.67
CA SER A 194 -15.59 -7.11 -5.49
C SER A 194 -14.78 -8.10 -6.34
N LYS A 195 -13.49 -7.84 -6.61
CA LYS A 195 -12.60 -8.73 -7.37
C LYS A 195 -11.50 -9.33 -6.51
N ILE A 196 -10.75 -8.51 -5.77
CA ILE A 196 -9.55 -8.99 -5.06
C ILE A 196 -9.93 -9.66 -3.73
N ILE A 197 -10.53 -8.94 -2.78
CA ILE A 197 -10.91 -9.49 -1.47
C ILE A 197 -11.85 -10.68 -1.62
N LYS A 198 -12.78 -10.61 -2.57
CA LYS A 198 -13.66 -11.73 -2.90
C LYS A 198 -12.89 -13.01 -3.27
N LYS A 199 -11.80 -12.88 -4.04
CA LYS A 199 -11.09 -14.00 -4.68
C LYS A 199 -10.14 -14.75 -3.74
N TYR A 200 -9.47 -14.07 -2.82
CA TYR A 200 -8.37 -14.66 -2.04
C TYR A 200 -8.78 -14.96 -0.60
N ASP A 201 -8.45 -16.13 -0.06
CA ASP A 201 -9.03 -16.62 1.20
C ASP A 201 -8.32 -16.20 2.49
N THR A 202 -7.09 -15.70 2.41
CA THR A 202 -6.34 -15.26 3.59
C THR A 202 -5.97 -13.79 3.47
N ASN A 203 -5.80 -13.12 4.61
CA ASN A 203 -5.48 -11.71 4.66
C ASN A 203 -4.14 -11.38 4.00
N GLU A 204 -3.14 -12.26 4.11
CA GLU A 204 -1.84 -12.12 3.47
C GLU A 204 -1.97 -12.19 1.94
N LYS A 205 -2.76 -13.14 1.43
CA LYS A 205 -3.02 -13.26 -0.02
C LYS A 205 -3.80 -12.06 -0.55
N ILE A 206 -4.77 -11.57 0.21
CA ILE A 206 -5.50 -10.35 -0.11
C ILE A 206 -4.53 -9.17 -0.16
N PHE A 207 -3.70 -8.97 0.86
CA PHE A 207 -2.69 -7.92 0.93
C PHE A 207 -1.75 -7.95 -0.28
N GLN A 208 -1.13 -9.10 -0.58
CA GLN A 208 -0.22 -9.23 -1.72
C GLN A 208 -0.92 -8.93 -3.05
N ALA A 209 -2.17 -9.38 -3.21
CA ALA A 209 -2.92 -9.09 -4.42
C ALA A 209 -3.29 -7.61 -4.56
N ILE A 210 -3.71 -6.95 -3.48
CA ILE A 210 -3.98 -5.50 -3.47
C ILE A 210 -2.71 -4.73 -3.81
N LYS A 211 -1.59 -5.07 -3.16
CA LYS A 211 -0.29 -4.44 -3.40
C LYS A 211 0.12 -4.58 -4.87
N ASN A 212 0.08 -5.79 -5.41
CA ASN A 212 0.47 -6.05 -6.80
C ASN A 212 -0.43 -5.27 -7.79
N GLU A 213 -1.75 -5.24 -7.56
CA GLU A 213 -2.68 -4.48 -8.41
C GLU A 213 -2.39 -2.97 -8.38
N LEU A 214 -2.05 -2.44 -7.20
CA LEU A 214 -1.70 -1.02 -7.02
C LEU A 214 -0.36 -0.66 -7.66
N GLU A 215 0.62 -1.57 -7.65
CA GLU A 215 1.95 -1.37 -8.22
C GLU A 215 1.98 -1.54 -9.74
N ASP A 216 1.14 -2.41 -10.31
CA ASP A 216 1.01 -2.59 -11.75
C ASP A 216 0.19 -1.45 -12.38
N LYS A 217 0.88 -0.40 -12.80
CA LYS A 217 0.29 0.77 -13.47
C LYS A 217 -0.35 0.45 -14.82
N ASN A 218 -0.06 -0.73 -15.39
CA ASN A 218 -0.64 -1.21 -16.64
C ASN A 218 -1.85 -2.13 -16.40
N SER A 219 -2.21 -2.37 -15.14
CA SER A 219 -3.36 -3.19 -14.81
C SER A 219 -4.64 -2.63 -15.43
N GLU A 220 -5.58 -3.53 -15.69
CA GLU A 220 -6.85 -3.19 -16.29
C GLU A 220 -7.58 -2.11 -15.47
N ILE A 221 -7.44 -2.13 -14.14
CA ILE A 221 -8.10 -1.15 -13.29
C ILE A 221 -7.54 0.25 -13.53
N TYR A 222 -6.23 0.46 -13.64
CA TYR A 222 -5.68 1.78 -13.99
C TYR A 222 -6.08 2.21 -15.39
N ALA A 223 -5.94 1.32 -16.38
CA ALA A 223 -6.24 1.62 -17.79
C ALA A 223 -7.71 1.99 -18.03
N LYS A 224 -8.64 1.36 -17.31
CA LYS A 224 -10.09 1.53 -17.52
C LYS A 224 -10.79 2.42 -16.49
N THR A 225 -10.10 2.83 -15.41
CA THR A 225 -10.70 3.71 -14.39
C THR A 225 -9.87 4.96 -14.16
N LEU A 226 -8.89 4.91 -13.27
CA LEU A 226 -8.21 6.11 -12.81
C LEU A 226 -7.49 6.90 -13.92
N ASN A 227 -6.91 6.25 -14.94
CA ASN A 227 -6.31 6.98 -16.07
C ASN A 227 -7.35 7.71 -16.92
N MET A 228 -8.63 7.32 -16.87
CA MET A 228 -9.72 8.04 -17.54
C MET A 228 -10.10 9.36 -16.84
N LEU A 229 -9.58 9.61 -15.63
CA LEU A 229 -9.75 10.89 -14.92
C LEU A 229 -8.69 11.93 -15.29
N SER A 230 -7.58 11.48 -15.90
CA SER A 230 -6.34 12.26 -16.13
C SER A 230 -6.45 13.28 -17.25
#